data_AF-A0A8D8INB0-F1
#
_entry.id   AF-A0A8D8INB0-F1
#
_cell.length_a   1.000
_cell.length_b   1.000
_cell.length_c   1.000
_cell.angle_alpha   90.00
_cell.angle_beta   90.00
_cell.angle_gamma   90.00
#
_symmetry.space_group_name_H-M   'P 1'
#
loop_
_entity.id
_entity.type
_entity.pdbx_description
1 polymer ?
#
loop_
_entity_poly.entity_id
_entity_poly.type
_entity_poly.pdbx_seq_one_letter_code
_entity_poly.pdbx_strand_id
1 'polypeptide(L)'
;YTFVRASVEGKKVDKVGTTVLISDQIPLMLYDGDLCLHGSGGRLTTVVLDTHANKPGRDAKEQLAAVVRMRKHNEAWELCNLINDEEEWKQLGRSAIADLNIGFAIKVFRNIGDVAMVYALE
;
A
#
# COMPACT_ATOMS: atom_id res chain seq x y z
N TYR A 1 5.36 -9.27 0.50
CA TYR A 1 4.11 -9.74 1.12
C TYR A 1 3.71 -8.76 2.21
N THR A 2 2.43 -8.68 2.55
CA THR A 2 1.94 -7.88 3.68
C THR A 2 1.17 -8.80 4.62
N PHE A 3 1.53 -8.76 5.90
CA PHE A 3 0.81 -9.49 6.93
C PHE A 3 -0.39 -8.68 7.40
N VAL A 4 -1.56 -9.31 7.36
CA VAL A 4 -2.84 -8.69 7.72
C VAL A 4 -3.33 -9.35 8.99
N ARG A 5 -3.18 -8.63 10.11
CA ARG A 5 -3.52 -9.16 11.43
C ARG A 5 -5.02 -9.37 11.60
N ALA A 6 -5.82 -8.44 11.08
CA ALA A 6 -7.27 -8.41 11.19
C ALA A 6 -7.84 -7.97 9.84
N SER A 7 -8.79 -8.74 9.32
CA SER A 7 -9.59 -8.41 8.14
C SER A 7 -10.92 -9.15 8.25
N VAL A 8 -11.89 -8.79 7.39
CA VAL A 8 -13.17 -9.52 7.30
C VAL A 8 -13.00 -11.00 6.90
N GLU A 9 -11.86 -11.35 6.29
CA GLU A 9 -11.48 -12.73 5.94
C GLU A 9 -10.64 -13.42 7.04
N GLY A 10 -10.46 -12.76 8.19
CA GLY A 10 -9.57 -13.21 9.25
C GLY A 10 -8.11 -12.80 9.04
N LYS A 11 -7.19 -13.51 9.67
CA LYS A 11 -5.74 -13.24 9.59
C LYS A 11 -5.19 -13.86 8.30
N LYS A 12 -4.45 -13.09 7.51
CA LYS A 12 -3.89 -13.54 6.23
C LYS A 12 -2.54 -12.90 5.89
N VAL A 13 -1.91 -13.40 4.83
CA VAL A 13 -0.70 -12.85 4.23
C VAL A 13 -0.96 -12.64 2.75
N ASP A 14 -0.92 -11.38 2.30
CA ASP A 14 -1.18 -11.03 0.91
C ASP A 14 0.14 -10.85 0.13
N LYS A 15 0.21 -11.39 -1.09
CA LYS A 15 1.31 -11.08 -2.01
C LYS A 15 1.07 -9.70 -2.62
N VAL A 16 1.92 -8.72 -2.30
CA VAL A 16 1.79 -7.34 -2.78
C VAL A 16 2.60 -7.00 -4.01
N GLY A 17 3.64 -7.79 -4.32
CA GLY A 17 4.48 -7.59 -5.49
C GLY A 17 5.68 -8.51 -5.52
N THR A 18 6.51 -8.33 -6.53
CA THR A 18 7.78 -9.04 -6.76
C THR A 18 8.79 -8.01 -7.24
N THR A 19 10.06 -8.19 -6.93
CA THR A 19 11.17 -7.37 -7.44
C THR A 19 12.23 -8.29 -7.96
N VAL A 20 12.66 -8.04 -9.20
CA VAL A 20 13.69 -8.85 -9.86
C VAL A 20 15.06 -8.38 -9.40
N LEU A 21 15.91 -9.32 -9.02
CA LEU A 21 17.30 -9.07 -8.63
C LEU A 21 18.24 -9.46 -9.76
N ILE A 22 19.40 -8.82 -9.81
CA ILE A 22 20.48 -9.21 -10.73
C ILE A 22 21.12 -10.50 -10.17
N SER A 23 21.68 -11.34 -11.05
CA SER A 23 22.40 -12.57 -10.65
C SER A 23 23.49 -12.26 -9.62
N ASP A 24 23.75 -13.21 -8.73
CA ASP A 24 24.79 -13.16 -7.68
C ASP A 24 24.57 -12.12 -6.57
N GLN A 25 23.36 -11.59 -6.42
CA GLN A 25 22.96 -10.76 -5.29
C GLN A 25 22.19 -11.59 -4.24
N ILE A 26 22.59 -11.46 -2.97
CA ILE A 26 21.98 -12.17 -1.84
C ILE A 26 21.23 -11.17 -0.94
N PRO A 27 19.91 -11.32 -0.74
CA PRO A 27 19.13 -10.57 0.24
C PRO A 27 19.66 -10.70 1.67
N LEU A 28 19.92 -9.57 2.33
CA LEU A 28 20.35 -9.52 3.72
C LEU A 28 19.26 -9.00 4.65
N MET A 29 18.63 -7.90 4.28
CA MET A 29 17.64 -7.21 5.12
C MET A 29 16.66 -6.46 4.22
N LEU A 30 15.37 -6.53 4.57
CA LEU A 30 14.32 -5.73 3.97
C LEU A 30 13.70 -4.85 5.06
N TYR A 31 13.68 -3.54 4.83
CA TYR A 31 13.05 -2.58 5.73
C TYR A 31 12.33 -1.51 4.91
N ASP A 32 11.02 -1.36 5.11
CA ASP A 32 10.15 -0.36 4.45
C ASP A 32 10.38 -0.18 2.93
N GLY A 33 10.60 -1.29 2.22
CA GLY A 33 10.84 -1.28 0.77
C GLY A 33 12.30 -1.15 0.35
N ASP A 34 13.22 -0.88 1.28
CA ASP A 34 14.65 -0.90 1.04
C ASP A 34 15.20 -2.31 1.29
N LEU A 35 15.71 -2.91 0.22
CA LEU A 35 16.32 -4.23 0.24
C LEU A 35 17.85 -4.08 0.20
N CYS A 36 18.49 -4.37 1.32
CA CYS A 36 19.94 -4.49 1.42
C CYS A 36 20.39 -5.84 0.85
N LEU A 37 21.34 -5.79 -0.07
CA LEU A 37 21.89 -6.92 -0.82
C LEU A 37 23.40 -7.01 -0.60
N HIS A 38 23.89 -8.24 -0.52
CA HIS A 38 25.29 -8.58 -0.64
C HIS A 38 25.60 -9.01 -2.08
N GLY A 39 26.60 -8.39 -2.71
CA GLY A 39 27.08 -8.76 -4.04
C GLY A 39 28.50 -9.31 -4.03
N SER A 40 28.98 -9.69 -5.21
CA SER A 40 30.35 -10.17 -5.42
C SER A 40 31.41 -9.23 -4.84
N GLY A 41 32.45 -9.79 -4.21
CA GLY A 41 33.56 -9.01 -3.65
C GLY A 41 33.24 -8.28 -2.35
N GLY A 42 32.17 -8.67 -1.64
CA GLY A 42 31.82 -8.09 -0.35
C GLY A 42 31.04 -6.78 -0.41
N ARG A 43 30.66 -6.33 -1.61
CA ARG A 43 29.95 -5.06 -1.79
C ARG A 43 28.53 -5.15 -1.24
N LEU A 44 28.15 -4.15 -0.45
CA LEU A 44 26.76 -3.93 -0.05
C LEU A 44 26.09 -2.94 -1.00
N THR A 45 24.87 -3.24 -1.41
CA THR A 45 24.04 -2.37 -2.23
C THR A 45 22.60 -2.38 -1.70
N THR A 46 21.90 -1.26 -1.84
CA THR A 46 20.48 -1.17 -1.51
C THR A 46 19.68 -0.95 -2.77
N VAL A 47 18.57 -1.68 -2.91
CA VAL A 47 17.59 -1.47 -3.98
C VAL A 47 16.22 -1.22 -3.39
N VAL A 48 15.45 -0.31 -3.99
CA VAL A 48 14.06 -0.07 -3.61
C VAL A 48 13.18 -1.10 -4.32
N LEU A 49 12.30 -1.77 -3.59
CA LEU A 49 11.34 -2.71 -4.16
C LEU A 49 10.44 -2.02 -5.20
N ASP A 50 10.03 -2.73 -6.25
CA ASP A 50 9.17 -2.22 -7.32
C ASP A 50 7.80 -1.70 -6.82
N THR A 51 7.33 -2.23 -5.69
CA THR A 51 6.10 -1.77 -5.03
C THR A 51 6.27 -0.43 -4.31
N HIS A 52 7.49 -0.06 -3.94
CA HIS A 52 7.84 1.18 -3.22
C HIS A 52 8.47 2.23 -4.14
N ALA A 53 9.00 1.81 -5.30
CA ALA A 53 9.62 2.71 -6.26
C ALA A 53 8.59 3.65 -6.90
N ASN A 54 8.81 4.97 -6.79
CA ASN A 54 8.08 5.96 -7.58
C ASN A 54 8.75 6.10 -8.95
N LYS A 55 8.37 5.25 -9.91
CA LYS A 55 8.97 5.24 -11.25
C LYS A 55 8.43 6.43 -12.07
N PRO A 56 9.29 7.16 -12.82
CA PRO A 56 8.84 8.21 -13.72
C PRO A 56 7.78 7.68 -14.69
N GLY A 57 6.66 8.38 -14.82
CA GLY A 57 5.57 7.99 -15.72
C GLY A 57 4.65 6.88 -15.18
N ARG A 58 4.82 6.42 -13.94
CA ARG A 58 3.82 5.57 -13.28
C ARG A 58 2.54 6.37 -13.10
N ASP A 59 1.42 5.77 -13.48
CA ASP A 59 0.10 6.39 -13.32
C ASP A 59 -0.26 6.52 -11.83
N ALA A 60 -0.91 7.62 -11.46
CA ALA A 60 -1.25 7.90 -10.06
C ALA A 60 -2.25 6.87 -9.49
N LYS A 61 -3.19 6.36 -10.30
CA LYS A 61 -4.13 5.31 -9.87
C LYS A 61 -3.42 3.96 -9.73
N GLU A 62 -2.45 3.66 -10.60
CA GLU A 62 -1.59 2.48 -10.42
C GLU A 62 -0.78 2.56 -9.11
N GLN A 63 -0.24 3.73 -8.79
CA GLN A 63 0.46 3.97 -7.53
C GLN A 63 -0.49 3.84 -6.34
N LEU A 64 -1.69 4.41 -6.43
CA LEU A 64 -2.73 4.28 -5.41
C LEU A 64 -3.06 2.80 -5.14
N ALA A 65 -3.30 2.02 -6.18
CA ALA A 65 -3.59 0.60 -6.06
C ALA A 65 -2.43 -0.17 -5.39
N ALA A 66 -1.19 0.22 -5.64
CA ALA A 66 -0.02 -0.38 -4.97
C ALA A 66 0.01 -0.05 -3.47
N VAL A 67 -0.16 1.21 -3.09
CA VAL A 67 -0.10 1.63 -1.68
C VAL A 67 -1.28 1.10 -0.86
N VAL A 68 -2.47 0.97 -1.48
CA VAL A 68 -3.64 0.34 -0.86
C VAL A 68 -3.36 -1.14 -0.56
N ARG A 69 -2.80 -1.91 -1.51
CA ARG A 69 -2.42 -3.31 -1.25
C ARG A 69 -1.37 -3.45 -0.14
N MET A 70 -0.45 -2.49 -0.05
CA MET A 70 0.55 -2.44 1.01
C MET A 70 0.01 -1.91 2.35
N ARG A 71 -1.24 -1.44 2.40
CA ARG A 71 -1.91 -0.86 3.58
C ARG A 71 -1.23 0.40 4.11
N LYS A 72 -0.59 1.13 3.19
CA LYS A 72 0.00 2.44 3.47
C LYS A 72 -1.09 3.51 3.41
N HIS A 73 -2.01 3.50 4.38
CA HIS A 73 -3.22 4.32 4.37
C HIS A 73 -2.97 5.82 4.23
N ASN A 74 -1.91 6.35 4.86
CA ASN A 74 -1.57 7.76 4.75
C ASN A 74 -1.12 8.13 3.33
N GLU A 75 -0.28 7.30 2.70
CA GLU A 75 0.13 7.51 1.31
C GLU A 75 -1.07 7.39 0.35
N ALA A 76 -1.96 6.44 0.61
CA ALA A 76 -3.19 6.27 -0.17
C ALA A 76 -4.11 7.51 -0.06
N TRP A 77 -4.23 8.10 1.12
CA TRP A 77 -4.98 9.35 1.34
C TRP A 77 -4.43 10.50 0.50
N GLU A 78 -3.10 10.71 0.53
CA GLU A 78 -2.47 11.77 -0.26
C GLU A 78 -2.63 11.54 -1.77
N LEU A 79 -2.58 10.29 -2.23
CA LEU A 79 -2.82 9.96 -3.64
C LEU A 79 -4.30 10.15 -4.02
N CYS A 80 -5.26 9.80 -3.16
CA CYS A 80 -6.66 10.11 -3.42
C CYS A 80 -6.92 11.63 -3.47
N ASN A 81 -6.26 12.42 -2.61
CA ASN A 81 -6.30 13.88 -2.69
C ASN A 81 -5.75 14.39 -4.03
N LEU A 82 -4.61 13.84 -4.48
CA LEU A 82 -3.97 14.23 -5.73
C LEU A 82 -4.82 13.87 -6.96
N ILE A 83 -5.37 12.65 -6.98
CA ILE A 83 -6.21 12.16 -8.07
C ILE A 83 -7.55 12.89 -8.10
N ASN A 84 -8.07 13.26 -6.92
CA ASN A 84 -9.33 13.99 -6.73
C ASN A 84 -10.53 13.31 -7.44
N ASP A 85 -10.64 11.99 -7.26
CA ASP A 85 -11.68 11.14 -7.85
C ASP A 85 -12.47 10.47 -6.72
N GLU A 86 -13.79 10.71 -6.70
CA GLU A 86 -14.68 10.21 -5.65
C GLU A 86 -14.76 8.67 -5.61
N GLU A 87 -14.65 7.99 -6.75
CA GLU A 87 -14.68 6.52 -6.79
C GLU A 87 -13.41 5.92 -6.19
N GLU A 88 -12.25 6.56 -6.38
CA GLU A 88 -11.01 6.16 -5.71
C GLU A 88 -11.10 6.33 -4.19
N TRP A 89 -11.72 7.42 -3.73
CA TRP A 89 -12.02 7.60 -2.30
C TRP A 89 -12.93 6.52 -1.75
N LYS A 90 -14.04 6.20 -2.46
CA LYS A 90 -14.94 5.12 -2.04
C LYS A 90 -14.22 3.78 -1.99
N GLN A 91 -13.36 3.49 -2.96
CA GLN A 91 -12.58 2.26 -2.98
C GLN A 91 -11.58 2.19 -1.81
N LEU A 92 -10.92 3.30 -1.46
CA LEU A 92 -10.07 3.40 -0.28
C LEU A 92 -10.85 3.14 1.01
N GLY A 93 -12.03 3.74 1.15
CA GLY A 93 -12.93 3.53 2.28
C GLY A 93 -13.38 2.07 2.42
N ARG A 94 -13.77 1.44 1.31
CA ARG A 94 -14.11 0.00 1.26
C ARG A 94 -12.94 -0.90 1.63
N SER A 95 -11.73 -0.61 1.14
CA SER A 95 -10.53 -1.34 1.52
C SER A 95 -10.26 -1.24 3.02
N ALA A 96 -10.44 -0.05 3.60
CA ALA A 96 -10.26 0.15 5.04
C ALA A 96 -11.29 -0.62 5.88
N ILE A 97 -12.55 -0.72 5.43
CA ILE A 97 -13.56 -1.59 6.05
C ILE A 97 -13.12 -3.06 5.99
N ALA A 98 -12.64 -3.52 4.83
CA ALA A 98 -12.20 -4.91 4.65
C ALA A 98 -11.03 -5.27 5.57
N ASP A 99 -10.13 -4.32 5.83
CA ASP A 99 -9.02 -4.45 6.78
C ASP A 99 -9.42 -4.16 8.25
N LEU A 100 -10.72 -4.02 8.54
CA LEU A 100 -11.28 -3.70 9.86
C LEU A 100 -10.73 -2.39 10.47
N ASN A 101 -10.23 -1.49 9.64
CA ASN A 101 -9.79 -0.16 10.03
C ASN A 101 -10.95 0.85 9.93
N ILE A 102 -11.98 0.62 10.75
CA ILE A 102 -13.24 1.38 10.71
C ILE A 102 -13.02 2.88 10.95
N GLY A 103 -12.13 3.24 11.87
CA GLY A 103 -11.81 4.65 12.14
C GLY A 103 -11.23 5.38 10.93
N PHE A 104 -10.43 4.71 10.10
CA PHE A 104 -9.93 5.30 8.85
C PHE A 104 -11.01 5.33 7.77
N ALA A 105 -11.83 4.29 7.65
CA ALA A 105 -12.97 4.26 6.73
C ALA A 105 -13.94 5.43 6.98
N ILE A 106 -14.31 5.67 8.23
CA ILE A 106 -15.18 6.81 8.62
C ILE A 106 -14.54 8.14 8.21
N LYS A 107 -13.23 8.32 8.42
CA LYS A 107 -12.53 9.54 7.98
C LYS A 107 -12.61 9.74 6.47
N VAL A 108 -12.45 8.67 5.69
CA VAL A 108 -12.57 8.70 4.23
C VAL A 108 -13.98 9.10 3.79
N PHE A 109 -15.02 8.43 4.31
CA PHE A 109 -16.41 8.74 3.91
C PHE A 109 -16.86 10.13 4.38
N ARG A 110 -16.38 10.61 5.54
CA ARG A 110 -16.58 12.01 5.94
C ARG A 110 -15.91 12.99 4.98
N ASN A 111 -14.72 12.69 4.48
CA ASN A 111 -13.99 13.56 3.55
C ASN A 111 -14.75 13.79 2.24
N ILE A 112 -15.42 12.76 1.72
CA ILE A 112 -16.23 12.86 0.50
C ILE A 112 -17.70 13.20 0.75
N GLY A 113 -18.10 13.44 2.01
CA GLY A 113 -19.47 13.79 2.37
C GLY A 113 -20.49 12.65 2.24
N ASP A 114 -20.06 11.39 2.23
CA ASP A 114 -20.94 10.22 2.19
C ASP A 114 -21.52 9.94 3.59
N VAL A 115 -22.53 10.73 3.96
CA VAL A 115 -23.19 10.68 5.27
C VAL A 115 -23.82 9.31 5.54
N ALA A 116 -24.35 8.65 4.50
CA ALA A 116 -24.96 7.34 4.63
C ALA A 116 -23.93 6.28 5.07
N MET A 117 -22.76 6.26 4.44
CA MET A 117 -21.67 5.36 4.85
C MET A 117 -21.11 5.69 6.22
N VAL A 118 -21.03 6.97 6.60
CA VAL A 118 -20.59 7.37 7.94
C VAL A 118 -21.54 6.80 9.00
N TYR A 119 -22.86 7.00 8.86
CA TYR A 119 -23.84 6.46 9.79
C TYR A 119 -23.87 4.94 9.84
N ALA A 120 -23.58 4.25 8.73
CA ALA A 120 -23.55 2.79 8.70
C ALA A 120 -22.34 2.19 9.44
N LEU A 121 -21.29 2.97 9.70
CA LEU A 121 -20.04 2.53 10.32
C LEU A 121 -19.87 3.00 11.77
N GLU A 122 -20.69 3.96 12.22
CA GLU A 122 -20.77 4.42 13.62
C GLU A 122 -21.59 3.46 14.50
#